data_AF-A0A2U1JZ67-F1
#
_entry.id   AF-A0A2U1JZ67-F1
#
_cell.length_a   1.000
_cell.length_b   1.000
_cell.length_c   1.000
_cell.angle_alpha   90.00
_cell.angle_beta   90.00
_cell.angle_gamma   90.00
#
_symmetry.space_group_name_H-M   'P 1'
#
loop_
_entity.id
_entity.type
_entity.pdbx_description
1 polymer ?
#
loop_
_entity_poly.entity_id
_entity_poly.type
_entity_poly.pdbx_seq_one_letter_code
_entity_poly.pdbx_strand_id
1 'polypeptide(L)'
;MISADNHNEIRKGKIKKGLYSSIDYVIFMISFWASYLLSFSYNDDTSLFNDKLIDVCSIFFGVFIGCMYLFEKFKNDETHTEFIKFSKKLLYLNLIIITFSFVIILVNPILPDIRKLTYILFSYVYLNLDFKPKVLMFSSYVALFTVTIYNIFRFIKIILIILKSKETQ
;
A
#
# COMPACT_ATOMS: atom_id res chain seq x y z
N MET A 1 -28.23 17.44 24.74
CA MET A 1 -28.35 17.85 23.33
C MET A 1 -26.94 18.12 22.83
N ILE A 2 -26.39 17.26 21.96
CA ILE A 2 -25.04 17.45 21.41
C ILE A 2 -25.12 18.63 20.44
N SER A 3 -24.31 19.67 20.64
CA SER A 3 -24.39 20.92 19.86
C SER A 3 -24.05 20.69 18.38
N ALA A 4 -24.60 21.51 17.50
CA ALA A 4 -24.33 21.47 16.06
C ALA A 4 -22.84 21.67 15.72
N ASP A 5 -22.10 22.36 16.60
CA ASP A 5 -20.64 22.53 16.49
C ASP A 5 -19.88 21.22 16.67
N ASN A 6 -20.26 20.37 17.64
CA ASN A 6 -19.66 19.04 17.81
C ASN A 6 -19.90 18.15 16.58
N HIS A 7 -21.06 18.25 15.93
CA HIS A 7 -21.32 17.51 14.68
C HIS A 7 -20.45 17.99 13.52
N ASN A 8 -20.20 19.29 13.40
CA ASN A 8 -19.35 19.86 12.36
C ASN A 8 -17.87 19.51 12.56
N GLU A 9 -17.37 19.46 13.80
CA GLU A 9 -15.99 19.01 14.08
C GLU A 9 -15.80 17.52 13.78
N ILE A 10 -16.73 16.66 14.21
CA ILE A 10 -16.69 15.22 13.91
C ILE A 10 -16.76 14.97 12.39
N ARG A 11 -17.56 15.76 11.66
CA ARG A 11 -17.69 15.65 10.20
C ARG A 11 -16.42 16.13 9.48
N LYS A 12 -15.79 17.22 9.92
CA LYS A 12 -14.49 17.69 9.38
C LYS A 12 -13.37 16.66 9.61
N GLY A 13 -13.35 16.01 10.78
CA GLY A 13 -12.42 14.91 11.08
C GLY A 13 -12.61 13.70 10.15
N LYS A 14 -13.85 13.26 9.93
CA LYS A 14 -14.18 12.15 9.01
C LYS A 14 -13.82 12.47 7.55
N ILE A 15 -14.06 13.70 7.09
CA ILE A 15 -13.73 14.13 5.72
C ILE A 15 -12.22 14.12 5.50
N LYS A 16 -11.41 14.65 6.43
CA LYS A 16 -9.94 14.55 6.35
C LYS A 16 -9.48 13.09 6.28
N LYS A 17 -10.06 12.21 7.11
CA LYS A 17 -9.72 10.77 7.15
C LYS A 17 -10.04 10.05 5.83
N GLY A 18 -11.16 10.39 5.19
CA GLY A 18 -11.54 9.89 3.87
C GLY A 18 -10.60 10.37 2.75
N LEU A 19 -10.20 11.64 2.78
CA LEU A 19 -9.30 12.24 1.80
C LEU A 19 -7.91 11.57 1.81
N TYR A 20 -7.38 11.26 2.99
CA TYR A 20 -6.12 10.51 3.10
C TYR A 20 -6.25 9.09 2.55
N SER A 21 -7.41 8.43 2.69
CA SER A 21 -7.63 7.13 2.08
C SER A 21 -7.70 7.20 0.56
N SER A 22 -8.26 8.28 0.00
CA SER A 22 -8.33 8.48 -1.45
C SER A 22 -6.94 8.63 -2.10
N ILE A 23 -5.97 9.22 -1.39
CA ILE A 23 -4.60 9.38 -1.92
C ILE A 23 -3.93 8.02 -2.13
N ASP A 24 -4.08 7.08 -1.18
CA ASP A 24 -3.55 5.72 -1.33
C ASP A 24 -4.10 5.05 -2.60
N TYR A 25 -5.40 5.22 -2.89
CA TYR A 25 -6.03 4.70 -4.10
C TYR A 25 -5.51 5.38 -5.38
N VAL A 26 -5.30 6.69 -5.36
CA VAL A 26 -4.75 7.40 -6.53
C VAL A 26 -3.33 6.94 -6.83
N ILE A 27 -2.47 6.82 -5.81
CA ILE A 27 -1.11 6.31 -5.96
C ILE A 27 -1.14 4.89 -6.50
N PHE A 28 -2.01 4.04 -5.95
CA PHE A 28 -2.19 2.67 -6.44
C PHE A 28 -2.53 2.65 -7.93
N MET A 29 -3.56 3.40 -8.34
CA MET A 29 -4.04 3.39 -9.72
C MET A 29 -2.99 3.91 -10.70
N ILE A 30 -2.30 5.01 -10.36
CA ILE A 30 -1.24 5.56 -11.22
C ILE A 30 -0.10 4.56 -11.38
N SER A 31 0.41 4.01 -10.28
CA SER A 31 1.50 3.02 -10.34
C SER A 31 1.11 1.75 -11.07
N PHE A 32 -0.12 1.27 -10.85
CA PHE A 32 -0.66 0.10 -11.53
C PHE A 32 -0.69 0.31 -13.05
N TRP A 33 -1.33 1.39 -13.50
CA TRP A 33 -1.45 1.67 -14.94
C TRP A 33 -0.08 1.94 -15.57
N ALA A 34 0.80 2.68 -14.89
CA ALA A 34 2.16 2.90 -15.39
C ALA A 34 2.92 1.58 -15.58
N SER A 35 2.92 0.71 -14.57
CA SER A 35 3.56 -0.62 -14.65
C SER A 35 2.94 -1.50 -15.72
N TYR A 36 1.60 -1.50 -15.84
CA TYR A 36 0.88 -2.35 -16.78
C TYR A 36 1.10 -1.92 -18.23
N LEU A 37 1.04 -0.61 -18.50
CA LEU A 37 1.29 -0.05 -19.84
C LEU A 37 2.73 -0.24 -20.28
N LEU A 38 3.69 -0.15 -19.36
CA LEU A 38 5.10 -0.45 -19.61
C LEU A 38 5.39 -1.96 -19.74
N SER A 39 4.39 -2.82 -19.56
CA SER A 39 4.50 -4.27 -19.65
C SER A 39 5.56 -4.88 -18.73
N PHE A 40 5.75 -4.32 -17.54
CA PHE A 40 6.67 -4.90 -16.56
C PHE A 40 6.17 -6.28 -16.08
N SER A 41 7.08 -7.24 -16.05
CA SER A 41 6.83 -8.62 -15.60
C SER A 41 7.97 -9.10 -14.73
N TYR A 42 7.69 -10.05 -13.83
CA TYR A 42 8.73 -10.68 -13.03
C TYR A 42 9.63 -11.57 -13.91
N ASN A 43 10.93 -11.30 -13.85
CA ASN A 43 12.02 -11.94 -14.58
C ASN A 43 13.33 -11.81 -13.78
N ASP A 44 14.45 -12.31 -14.30
CA ASP A 44 15.73 -12.29 -13.60
C ASP A 44 16.21 -10.86 -13.30
N ASP A 45 15.96 -9.90 -14.21
CA ASP A 45 16.34 -8.48 -13.99
C ASP A 45 15.53 -7.82 -12.86
N THR A 46 14.28 -8.24 -12.67
CA THR A 46 13.37 -7.72 -11.63
C THR A 46 13.40 -8.54 -10.34
N SER A 47 14.17 -9.63 -10.30
CA SER A 47 14.42 -10.40 -9.07
C SER A 47 15.08 -9.54 -7.98
N LEU A 48 16.04 -8.69 -8.37
CA LEU A 48 16.70 -7.75 -7.47
C LEU A 48 15.72 -6.74 -6.86
N PHE A 49 14.74 -6.28 -7.64
CA PHE A 49 13.69 -5.39 -7.13
C PHE A 49 12.88 -6.09 -6.03
N ASN A 50 12.53 -7.35 -6.24
CA ASN A 50 11.81 -8.15 -5.27
C ASN A 50 12.58 -8.35 -3.97
N ASP A 51 13.87 -8.68 -4.07
CA ASP A 51 14.74 -8.89 -2.91
C ASP A 51 14.89 -7.60 -2.09
N LYS A 52 15.15 -6.46 -2.75
CA LYS A 52 15.27 -5.16 -2.08
C LYS A 52 13.98 -4.73 -1.40
N LEU A 53 12.84 -5.07 -1.99
CA LEU A 53 11.55 -4.83 -1.40
C LEU A 53 11.35 -5.65 -0.12
N ILE A 54 11.71 -6.93 -0.13
CA ILE A 54 11.66 -7.79 1.07
C ILE A 54 12.59 -7.24 2.16
N ASP A 55 13.78 -6.77 1.80
CA ASP A 55 14.72 -6.12 2.73
C ASP A 55 14.05 -4.92 3.43
N VAL A 56 13.44 -4.01 2.65
CA VAL A 56 12.76 -2.83 3.18
C VAL A 56 11.59 -3.22 4.09
N CYS A 57 10.73 -4.15 3.65
CA CYS A 57 9.61 -4.61 4.46
C CYS A 57 10.07 -5.25 5.78
N SER A 58 11.18 -5.99 5.76
CA SER A 58 11.77 -6.63 6.95
C SER A 58 12.34 -5.62 7.94
N ILE A 59 13.05 -4.59 7.45
CA ILE A 59 13.56 -3.49 8.29
C ILE A 59 12.39 -2.78 8.98
N PHE A 60 11.38 -2.37 8.21
CA PHE A 60 10.25 -1.62 8.74
C PHE A 60 9.33 -2.47 9.62
N PHE A 61 9.30 -3.79 9.44
CA PHE A 61 8.59 -4.69 10.35
C PHE A 61 9.09 -4.53 11.80
N GLY A 62 10.42 -4.57 12.00
CA GLY A 62 11.04 -4.34 13.31
C GLY A 62 10.75 -2.94 13.86
N VAL A 63 10.84 -1.92 13.00
CA VAL A 63 10.55 -0.52 13.38
C VAL A 63 9.11 -0.36 13.87
N PHE A 64 8.13 -0.93 13.17
CA PHE A 64 6.72 -0.82 13.56
C PHE A 64 6.43 -1.53 14.87
N ILE A 65 7.00 -2.73 15.10
CA ILE A 65 6.88 -3.41 16.39
C ILE A 65 7.49 -2.59 17.51
N GLY A 66 8.72 -2.09 17.32
CA GLY A 66 9.40 -1.25 18.31
C GLY A 66 8.59 0.00 18.65
N CYS A 67 8.04 0.68 17.64
CA CYS A 67 7.19 1.85 17.85
C CYS A 67 5.90 1.49 18.59
N MET A 68 5.23 0.39 18.24
CA MET A 68 4.03 -0.04 18.98
C MET A 68 4.33 -0.25 20.47
N TYR A 69 5.45 -0.91 20.80
CA TYR A 69 5.83 -1.17 22.19
C TYR A 69 6.22 0.12 22.95
N LEU A 70 6.98 1.01 22.31
CA LEU A 70 7.38 2.30 22.90
C LEU A 70 6.17 3.19 23.20
N PHE A 71 5.19 3.22 22.29
CA PHE A 71 4.02 4.08 22.43
C PHE A 71 2.85 3.42 23.17
N GLU A 72 2.90 2.12 23.47
CA GLU A 72 1.86 1.40 24.21
C GLU A 72 1.63 1.98 25.62
N LYS A 73 2.68 2.50 26.26
CA LYS A 73 2.59 3.19 27.56
C LYS A 73 1.76 4.47 27.51
N PHE A 74 1.58 5.06 26.32
CA PHE A 74 0.82 6.29 26.10
C PHE A 74 -0.56 6.03 25.47
N LYS A 75 -1.08 4.80 25.55
CA LYS A 75 -2.39 4.39 24.99
C LYS A 75 -3.61 5.17 25.48
N ASN A 76 -3.47 5.94 26.55
CA ASN A 76 -4.57 6.76 27.09
C ASN A 76 -4.75 8.08 26.31
N ASP A 77 -3.79 8.45 25.47
CA ASP A 77 -3.90 9.59 24.54
C ASP A 77 -4.50 9.12 23.21
N GLU A 78 -5.51 9.85 22.73
CA GLU A 78 -6.20 9.57 21.47
C GLU A 78 -5.24 9.63 20.26
N THR A 79 -4.30 10.57 20.26
CA THR A 79 -3.31 10.76 19.20
C THR A 79 -2.36 9.56 19.11
N HIS A 80 -1.89 9.07 20.26
CA HIS A 80 -1.02 7.90 20.33
C HIS A 80 -1.78 6.62 19.95
N THR A 81 -3.05 6.52 20.29
CA THR A 81 -3.90 5.41 19.87
C THR A 81 -4.09 5.36 18.35
N GLU A 82 -4.31 6.51 17.70
CA GLU A 82 -4.37 6.57 16.24
C GLU A 82 -3.03 6.20 15.59
N PHE A 83 -1.91 6.64 16.18
CA PHE A 83 -0.57 6.29 15.72
C PHE A 83 -0.28 4.78 15.84
N ILE A 84 -0.68 4.13 16.94
CA ILE A 84 -0.55 2.68 17.11
C ILE A 84 -1.40 1.95 16.07
N LYS A 85 -2.64 2.39 15.82
CA LYS A 85 -3.50 1.82 14.76
C LYS A 85 -2.85 1.95 13.38
N PHE A 86 -2.24 3.09 13.08
CA PHE A 86 -1.52 3.31 11.83
C PHE A 86 -0.29 2.40 11.69
N SER A 87 0.50 2.25 12.75
CA SER A 87 1.64 1.31 12.81
C SER A 87 1.20 -0.14 12.58
N LYS A 88 0.09 -0.57 13.18
CA LYS A 88 -0.50 -1.90 12.93
C LYS A 88 -0.91 -2.08 11.47
N LYS A 89 -1.60 -1.10 10.88
CA LYS A 89 -2.00 -1.13 9.46
C LYS A 89 -0.76 -1.33 8.56
N LEU A 90 0.31 -0.58 8.83
CA LEU A 90 1.57 -0.67 8.09
C LEU A 90 2.26 -2.03 8.24
N LEU A 91 2.24 -2.61 9.45
CA LEU A 91 2.78 -3.93 9.70
C LEU A 91 2.04 -5.02 8.90
N TYR A 92 0.70 -4.98 8.87
CA TYR A 92 -0.08 -5.90 8.04
C TYR A 92 0.21 -5.71 6.54
N LEU A 93 0.36 -4.45 6.09
CA LEU A 93 0.66 -4.16 4.70
C LEU A 93 2.02 -4.71 4.27
N ASN A 94 3.05 -4.59 5.12
CA ASN A 94 4.36 -5.21 4.88
C ASN A 94 4.25 -6.74 4.79
N LEU A 95 3.47 -7.37 5.68
CA LEU A 95 3.29 -8.82 5.67
C LEU A 95 2.55 -9.30 4.41
N ILE A 96 1.54 -8.56 3.96
CA ILE A 96 0.83 -8.82 2.70
C ILE A 96 1.81 -8.75 1.52
N ILE A 97 2.67 -7.74 1.49
CA ILE A 97 3.65 -7.59 0.40
C ILE A 97 4.67 -8.71 0.39
N ILE A 98 5.23 -9.07 1.55
CA ILE A 98 6.14 -10.21 1.67
C ILE A 98 5.44 -11.50 1.22
N THR A 99 4.19 -11.72 1.63
CA THR A 99 3.44 -12.90 1.18
C THR A 99 3.23 -12.86 -0.33
N PHE A 100 2.87 -11.70 -0.89
CA PHE A 100 2.61 -11.57 -2.31
C PHE A 100 3.88 -11.74 -3.14
N SER A 101 5.05 -11.34 -2.62
CA SER A 101 6.35 -11.59 -3.25
C SER A 101 6.62 -13.09 -3.42
N PHE A 102 6.36 -13.89 -2.38
CA PHE A 102 6.46 -15.35 -2.45
C PHE A 102 5.47 -15.95 -3.46
N VAL A 103 4.23 -15.46 -3.48
CA VAL A 103 3.23 -15.91 -4.46
C VAL A 103 3.69 -15.61 -5.89
N ILE A 104 4.30 -14.45 -6.15
CA ILE A 104 4.85 -14.11 -7.47
C ILE A 104 5.95 -15.09 -7.86
N ILE A 105 6.91 -15.35 -6.97
CA ILE A 105 8.00 -16.30 -7.26
C ILE A 105 7.44 -17.68 -7.63
N LEU A 106 6.45 -18.17 -6.88
CA LEU A 106 5.87 -19.50 -7.08
C LEU A 106 4.97 -19.60 -8.32
N VAL A 107 4.18 -18.55 -8.59
CA VAL A 107 3.11 -18.59 -9.60
C VAL A 107 3.57 -18.05 -10.96
N ASN A 108 4.57 -17.15 -11.00
CA ASN A 108 5.11 -16.61 -12.25
C ASN A 108 5.51 -17.67 -13.28
N PRO A 109 6.20 -18.79 -12.93
CA PRO A 109 6.53 -19.82 -13.92
C PRO A 109 5.32 -20.59 -14.46
N ILE A 110 4.20 -20.59 -13.74
CA ILE A 110 2.97 -21.33 -14.10
C ILE A 110 2.06 -20.47 -14.99
N LEU A 111 2.12 -19.14 -14.87
CA LEU A 111 1.26 -18.24 -15.62
C LEU A 111 1.63 -18.22 -17.11
N PRO A 112 0.64 -18.21 -18.02
CA PRO A 112 0.90 -17.98 -19.44
C PRO A 112 1.26 -16.51 -19.69
N ASP A 113 2.13 -16.26 -20.67
CA ASP A 113 2.56 -14.90 -21.04
C ASP A 113 1.41 -14.08 -21.64
N ILE A 114 0.61 -14.70 -22.52
CA ILE A 114 -0.55 -14.09 -23.16
C ILE A 114 -1.69 -15.10 -23.17
N ARG A 115 -2.87 -14.68 -22.70
CA ARG A 115 -4.14 -15.33 -23.02
C ARG A 115 -4.93 -14.43 -23.96
N LYS A 116 -5.18 -14.92 -25.17
CA LYS A 116 -6.15 -14.29 -26.06
C LYS A 116 -7.54 -14.53 -25.49
N LEU A 117 -8.20 -13.46 -25.06
CA LEU A 117 -9.62 -13.53 -24.73
C LEU A 117 -10.42 -12.90 -25.87
N THR A 118 -11.23 -13.73 -26.51
CA THR A 118 -12.19 -13.28 -27.52
C THR A 118 -13.52 -13.08 -26.82
N TYR A 119 -13.94 -11.81 -26.67
CA TYR A 119 -15.29 -11.48 -26.23
C TYR A 119 -16.13 -11.06 -27.44
N ILE A 120 -17.35 -11.59 -27.52
CA ILE A 120 -18.38 -11.09 -28.43
C ILE A 120 -19.12 -9.98 -27.67
N LEU A 121 -18.61 -8.76 -27.75
CA LEU A 121 -19.25 -7.60 -27.16
C LEU A 121 -20.18 -7.01 -28.23
N PHE A 122 -21.44 -7.43 -28.22
CA PHE A 122 -22.44 -7.21 -29.28
C PHE A 122 -22.13 -7.96 -30.58
N SER A 123 -23.18 -8.35 -31.29
CA SER A 123 -23.21 -9.28 -32.43
C SER A 123 -22.34 -8.91 -33.66
N TYR A 124 -21.51 -7.86 -33.57
CA TYR A 124 -20.76 -7.29 -34.70
C TYR A 124 -19.32 -6.86 -34.38
N VAL A 125 -18.82 -6.98 -33.14
CA VAL A 125 -17.43 -6.56 -32.81
C VAL A 125 -16.67 -7.67 -32.09
N TYR A 126 -15.70 -8.27 -32.79
CA TYR A 126 -14.69 -9.11 -32.18
C TYR A 126 -13.67 -8.24 -31.46
N LEU A 127 -13.71 -8.23 -30.13
CA LEU A 127 -12.67 -7.60 -29.34
C LEU A 127 -11.65 -8.67 -28.95
N ASN A 128 -10.51 -8.68 -29.64
CA ASN A 128 -9.36 -9.50 -29.25
C ASN A 128 -8.57 -8.73 -28.19
N LEU A 129 -8.77 -9.08 -26.93
CA LEU A 129 -7.99 -8.54 -25.83
C LEU A 129 -6.87 -9.53 -25.51
N ASP A 130 -5.63 -9.07 -25.69
CA ASP A 130 -4.45 -9.80 -25.22
C ASP A 130 -4.32 -9.57 -23.71
N PHE A 131 -4.81 -10.54 -22.94
CA PHE A 131 -4.65 -10.53 -21.49
C PHE A 131 -3.25 -11.03 -21.15
N LYS A 132 -2.49 -10.25 -20.37
CA LYS A 132 -1.13 -10.60 -19.92
C LYS A 132 -1.13 -10.87 -18.41
N PRO A 133 -1.41 -12.10 -17.94
CA PRO A 133 -1.55 -12.42 -16.51
C PRO A 133 -0.31 -12.07 -15.69
N LYS A 134 0.89 -12.36 -16.22
CA LYS A 134 2.17 -12.05 -15.54
C LYS A 134 2.34 -10.56 -15.31
N VAL A 135 2.08 -9.75 -16.34
CA VAL A 135 2.14 -8.29 -16.27
C VAL A 135 1.10 -7.75 -15.30
N LEU A 136 -0.12 -8.28 -15.33
CA LEU A 136 -1.18 -7.87 -14.40
C LEU A 136 -0.81 -8.12 -12.94
N MET A 137 -0.34 -9.33 -12.66
CA MET A 137 0.08 -9.74 -11.32
C MET A 137 1.23 -8.87 -10.82
N PHE A 138 2.26 -8.70 -11.64
CA PHE A 138 3.44 -7.90 -11.28
C PHE A 138 3.10 -6.41 -11.14
N SER A 139 2.21 -5.87 -11.97
CA SER A 139 1.77 -4.47 -11.87
C SER A 139 0.95 -4.21 -10.60
N SER A 140 0.12 -5.18 -10.20
CA SER A 140 -0.61 -5.13 -8.93
C SER A 140 0.36 -5.10 -7.75
N TYR A 141 1.42 -5.89 -7.82
CA TYR A 141 2.47 -5.96 -6.81
C TYR A 141 3.27 -4.66 -6.69
N VAL A 142 3.74 -4.12 -7.82
CA VAL A 142 4.45 -2.83 -7.87
C VAL A 142 3.57 -1.70 -7.30
N ALA A 143 2.28 -1.69 -7.63
CA ALA A 143 1.34 -0.71 -7.11
C ALA A 143 1.15 -0.81 -5.59
N LEU A 144 0.94 -2.01 -5.05
CA LEU A 144 0.85 -2.24 -3.60
C LEU A 144 2.13 -1.80 -2.89
N PHE A 145 3.28 -2.11 -3.45
CA PHE A 145 4.56 -1.68 -2.89
C PHE A 145 4.71 -0.17 -2.89
N THR A 146 4.35 0.51 -3.97
CA THR A 146 4.44 1.97 -4.06
C THR A 146 3.60 2.64 -2.97
N VAL A 147 2.37 2.16 -2.75
CA VAL A 147 1.48 2.64 -1.67
C VAL A 147 2.12 2.42 -0.30
N THR A 148 2.84 1.31 -0.13
CA THR A 148 3.49 0.97 1.14
C THR A 148 4.66 1.89 1.42
N ILE A 149 5.52 2.12 0.43
CA ILE A 149 6.61 3.09 0.51
C ILE A 149 6.07 4.49 0.84
N TYR A 150 5.00 4.93 0.18
CA TYR A 150 4.35 6.20 0.50
C TYR A 150 3.91 6.27 1.97
N ASN A 151 3.25 5.21 2.47
CA ASN A 151 2.81 5.17 3.86
C ASN A 151 3.98 5.06 4.86
N ILE A 152 5.07 4.40 4.51
CA ILE A 152 6.33 4.41 5.26
C ILE A 152 6.90 5.84 5.35
N PHE A 153 6.99 6.57 4.23
CA PHE A 153 7.44 7.95 4.24
C PHE A 153 6.57 8.84 5.13
N ARG A 154 5.24 8.65 5.06
CA ARG A 154 4.30 9.35 5.94
C ARG A 154 4.53 9.01 7.41
N PHE A 155 4.76 7.73 7.73
CA PHE A 155 5.10 7.28 9.07
C PHE A 155 6.35 7.98 9.62
N ILE A 156 7.43 8.03 8.83
CA ILE A 156 8.67 8.71 9.21
C ILE A 156 8.40 10.19 9.48
N LYS A 157 7.62 10.88 8.63
CA LYS A 157 7.24 12.28 8.86
C LYS A 157 6.49 12.47 10.18
N ILE A 158 5.58 11.58 10.53
CA ILE A 158 4.83 11.65 11.80
C ILE A 158 5.79 11.49 12.99
N ILE A 159 6.70 10.50 12.95
CA ILE A 159 7.72 10.32 13.99
C ILE A 159 8.58 11.59 14.16
N LEU A 160 9.06 12.17 13.07
CA LEU A 160 9.89 13.38 13.12
C LEU A 160 9.15 14.57 13.73
N ILE A 161 7.85 14.72 13.45
CA ILE A 161 7.01 15.76 14.05
C ILE A 161 6.88 15.53 15.56
N ILE A 162 6.61 14.30 15.99
CA ILE A 162 6.50 13.94 17.41
C ILE A 162 7.81 14.24 18.15
N LEU A 163 8.95 13.85 17.57
CA LEU A 163 10.27 14.11 18.16
C LEU A 163 10.53 15.62 18.31
N LYS A 164 10.28 16.40 17.26
CA LYS A 164 10.47 17.85 17.29
C LYS A 164 9.58 18.55 18.33
N SER A 165 8.35 18.08 18.52
CA SER A 165 7.44 18.66 19.54
C SER A 165 7.91 18.43 20.97
N LYS A 166 8.69 17.37 21.23
CA LYS A 166 9.25 17.08 22.56
C LYS A 166 10.49 17.93 22.86
N GLU A 167 11.23 18.40 21.86
CA GLU A 167 12.39 19.29 22.05
C GLU A 167 11.98 20.75 22.35
N THR A 168 10.71 21.10 22.14
CA THR A 168 10.18 22.46 22.37
C THR A 168 9.39 22.58 23.68
N GLN A 169 9.33 21.52 24.49
CA GLN A 169 8.81 21.51 25.87
C GLN A 169 9.97 21.40 26.86
#